data_AF-A0A221V2J8-F1
#
_entry.id   AF-A0A221V2J8-F1
#
_cell.length_a   1.000
_cell.length_b   1.000
_cell.length_c   1.000
_cell.angle_alpha   90.00
_cell.angle_beta   90.00
_cell.angle_gamma   90.00
#
_symmetry.space_group_name_H-M   'P 1'
#
loop_
_entity.id
_entity.type
_entity.pdbx_description
1 polymer ?
#
loop_
_entity_poly.entity_id
_entity_poly.type
_entity_poly.pdbx_seq_one_letter_code
_entity_poly.pdbx_strand_id
1 'polypeptide(L)'
;MMLFWKILKILLALFIIYAGVQHFVKPTFYHVFVPDFLPFKMTIIYLSGIIEIVLGVLLLLPKYARLGATGIFWLMIIFLPIHVWDVFSDQPAIGSTEAAMIRLPIQFVFIGLAWGVGKYATEKGLD
;
A
#
# COMPACT_ATOMS: atom_id res chain seq x y z
N MET A 1 23.75 3.81 7.22
CA MET A 1 22.99 3.52 5.98
C MET A 1 22.21 2.20 6.05
N MET A 2 22.79 1.07 6.47
CA MET A 2 22.06 -0.21 6.54
C MET A 2 20.93 -0.22 7.59
N LEU A 3 21.17 0.35 8.77
CA LEU A 3 20.17 0.46 9.83
C LEU A 3 18.93 1.26 9.40
N PHE A 4 19.14 2.33 8.65
CA PHE A 4 18.05 3.17 8.11
C PHE A 4 17.08 2.36 7.24
N TRP A 5 17.60 1.62 6.24
CA TRP A 5 16.75 0.79 5.38
C TRP A 5 16.09 -0.38 6.12
N LYS A 6 16.76 -0.95 7.12
CA LYS A 6 16.16 -1.97 7.99
C LYS A 6 14.96 -1.40 8.77
N ILE A 7 15.10 -0.20 9.34
CA ILE A 7 14.01 0.48 10.05
C ILE A 7 12.87 0.79 9.08
N LEU A 8 13.15 1.39 7.92
CA LEU A 8 12.12 1.70 6.91
C LEU A 8 11.39 0.45 6.43
N LYS A 9 12.11 -0.67 6.24
CA LYS A 9 11.51 -1.96 5.86
C LYS A 9 10.50 -2.42 6.91
N ILE A 10 10.86 -2.37 8.19
CA ILE A 10 9.98 -2.79 9.29
C ILE A 10 8.78 -1.84 9.38
N LEU A 11 9.00 -0.53 9.33
CA LEU A 11 7.92 0.46 9.37
C LEU A 11 6.94 0.29 8.20
N LEU A 12 7.46 0.12 6.98
CA LEU A 12 6.64 -0.13 5.79
C LEU A 12 5.85 -1.43 5.93
N ALA A 13 6.49 -2.52 6.39
CA ALA A 13 5.81 -3.80 6.60
C ALA A 13 4.65 -3.68 7.61
N LEU A 14 4.91 -3.09 8.78
CA LEU A 14 3.89 -2.90 9.82
C LEU A 14 2.75 -2.01 9.34
N PHE A 15 3.07 -0.93 8.64
CA PHE A 15 2.06 -0.03 8.07
C PHE A 15 1.17 -0.74 7.04
N ILE A 16 1.76 -1.50 6.11
CA ILE A 16 1.02 -2.24 5.08
C ILE A 16 0.16 -3.35 5.70
N ILE A 17 0.67 -4.07 6.72
CA ILE A 17 -0.13 -5.06 7.46
C ILE A 17 -1.31 -4.37 8.16
N TYR A 18 -1.07 -3.24 8.81
CA TYR A 18 -2.11 -2.47 9.47
C TYR A 18 -3.18 -1.99 8.47
N ALA A 19 -2.78 -1.45 7.31
CA ALA A 19 -3.68 -1.05 6.23
C ALA A 19 -4.52 -2.24 5.73
N GLY A 20 -3.89 -3.40 5.55
CA GLY A 20 -4.59 -4.62 5.13
C GLY A 20 -5.62 -5.08 6.15
N VAL A 21 -5.31 -5.01 7.45
CA VAL A 21 -6.27 -5.30 8.52
C VAL A 21 -7.46 -4.34 8.50
N GLN A 22 -7.25 -3.06 8.18
CA GLN A 22 -8.35 -2.09 8.13
C GLN A 22 -9.41 -2.44 7.07
N HIS A 23 -9.06 -3.16 5.99
CA HIS A 23 -10.02 -3.64 5.00
C HIS A 23 -11.06 -4.61 5.60
N PHE A 24 -10.73 -5.31 6.70
CA PHE A 24 -11.65 -6.20 7.41
C PHE A 24 -12.38 -5.51 8.55
N VAL A 25 -11.72 -4.55 9.22
CA VAL A 25 -12.29 -3.82 10.35
C VAL A 25 -13.28 -2.75 9.90
N LYS A 26 -12.99 -2.04 8.80
CA LYS A 26 -13.81 -0.94 8.27
C LYS A 26 -14.07 -1.08 6.76
N PRO A 27 -14.60 -2.20 6.26
CA PRO A 27 -14.74 -2.42 4.82
C PRO A 27 -15.64 -1.37 4.12
N THR A 28 -16.66 -0.84 4.80
CA THR A 28 -17.57 0.16 4.24
C THR A 28 -16.88 1.49 3.94
N PHE A 29 -15.82 1.84 4.67
CA PHE A 29 -14.99 2.99 4.36
C PHE A 29 -14.29 2.84 3.00
N TYR A 30 -13.86 1.62 2.66
CA TYR A 30 -13.20 1.32 1.39
C TYR A 30 -14.17 1.19 0.21
N HIS A 31 -15.45 0.96 0.47
CA HIS A 31 -16.46 0.70 -0.54
C HIS A 31 -16.61 1.83 -1.56
N VAL A 32 -16.51 3.09 -1.11
CA VAL A 32 -16.61 4.27 -1.97
C VAL A 32 -15.38 4.48 -2.87
N PHE A 33 -14.25 3.84 -2.54
CA PHE A 33 -13.03 3.91 -3.35
C PHE A 33 -13.00 2.88 -4.48
N VAL A 34 -13.83 1.83 -4.42
CA VAL A 34 -13.92 0.83 -5.48
C VAL A 34 -14.84 1.36 -6.58
N PRO A 35 -14.38 1.49 -7.84
CA PRO A 35 -15.19 2.00 -8.94
C PRO A 35 -16.51 1.24 -9.15
N ASP A 36 -17.57 1.96 -9.52
CA ASP A 36 -18.93 1.40 -9.68
C ASP A 36 -19.06 0.35 -10.79
N PHE A 37 -18.18 0.40 -11.80
CA PHE A 37 -18.19 -0.58 -12.89
C PHE A 37 -17.62 -1.95 -12.49
N LEU A 38 -16.97 -2.07 -11.32
CA LEU A 38 -16.43 -3.35 -10.86
C LEU A 38 -17.49 -4.11 -10.04
N PRO A 39 -17.79 -5.38 -10.39
CA PRO A 39 -18.67 -6.20 -9.59
C PRO A 39 -17.98 -6.64 -8.29
N PHE A 40 -18.77 -7.09 -7.31
CA PHE A 40 -18.28 -7.70 -6.07
C PHE A 40 -17.29 -6.83 -5.27
N LYS A 41 -17.60 -5.54 -5.08
CA LYS A 41 -16.75 -4.56 -4.38
C LYS A 41 -16.23 -5.05 -3.02
N MET A 42 -17.07 -5.70 -2.22
CA MET A 42 -16.67 -6.26 -0.91
C MET A 42 -15.59 -7.34 -1.05
N THR A 43 -15.71 -8.22 -2.05
CA THR A 43 -14.69 -9.23 -2.34
C THR A 43 -13.37 -8.58 -2.74
N ILE A 44 -13.41 -7.52 -3.56
CA ILE A 44 -12.22 -6.77 -3.96
C ILE A 44 -11.52 -6.18 -2.72
N ILE A 45 -12.27 -5.57 -1.81
CA ILE A 45 -11.76 -4.96 -0.57
C ILE A 45 -11.11 -6.02 0.34
N TYR A 46 -11.76 -7.16 0.55
CA TYR A 46 -11.16 -8.22 1.36
C TYR A 46 -9.94 -8.83 0.70
N LEU A 47 -9.97 -9.05 -0.62
CA LEU A 47 -8.84 -9.60 -1.35
C LEU A 47 -7.65 -8.64 -1.36
N SER A 48 -7.87 -7.33 -1.54
CA SER A 48 -6.80 -6.34 -1.44
C SER A 48 -6.20 -6.32 -0.03
N GLY A 49 -7.03 -6.43 1.01
CA GLY A 49 -6.57 -6.56 2.39
C GLY A 49 -5.71 -7.80 2.63
N ILE A 50 -6.09 -8.97 2.08
CA ILE A 50 -5.27 -10.19 2.13
C ILE A 50 -3.91 -9.95 1.45
N ILE A 51 -3.92 -9.38 0.25
CA ILE A 51 -2.72 -9.12 -0.53
C ILE A 51 -1.78 -8.18 0.24
N GLU A 52 -2.28 -7.09 0.82
CA GLU A 52 -1.49 -6.18 1.65
C GLU A 52 -0.85 -6.91 2.84
N ILE A 53 -1.62 -7.67 3.62
CA ILE A 53 -1.10 -8.42 4.78
C ILE A 53 0.00 -9.40 4.34
N VAL A 54 -0.25 -10.19 3.29
CA VAL A 54 0.73 -11.16 2.77
C VAL A 54 2.01 -10.45 2.34
N LEU A 55 1.91 -9.37 1.57
CA LEU A 55 3.08 -8.63 1.11
C LEU A 55 3.87 -7.99 2.25
N GLY A 56 3.18 -7.45 3.26
CA GLY A 56 3.82 -6.91 4.46
C GLY A 56 4.54 -7.99 5.28
N VAL A 57 3.97 -9.19 5.40
CA VAL A 57 4.63 -10.35 6.03
C VAL A 57 5.85 -10.79 5.22
N LEU A 58 5.73 -10.91 3.89
CA LEU A 58 6.87 -11.26 3.01
C LEU A 58 8.01 -10.25 3.16
N LEU A 59 7.71 -8.96 3.38
CA LEU A 59 8.71 -7.92 3.59
C LEU A 59 9.54 -8.14 4.89
N LEU A 60 8.94 -8.74 5.91
CA LEU A 60 9.61 -9.08 7.18
C LEU A 60 10.51 -10.30 7.04
N LEU A 61 10.14 -11.27 6.20
CA LEU A 61 10.92 -12.49 5.97
C LEU A 61 12.15 -12.19 5.09
N PRO A 62 13.39 -12.35 5.57
CA PRO A 62 14.56 -11.92 4.82
C PRO A 62 14.68 -12.53 3.42
N LYS A 63 14.39 -13.83 3.30
CA LYS A 63 14.34 -14.58 2.04
C LYS A 63 13.34 -14.02 1.02
N TYR A 64 12.24 -13.42 1.49
CA TYR A 64 11.15 -12.95 0.64
C TYR A 64 11.02 -11.42 0.61
N ALA A 65 11.91 -10.70 1.29
CA ALA A 65 11.78 -9.25 1.46
C ALA A 65 11.75 -8.50 0.12
N ARG A 66 12.54 -8.95 -0.86
CA ARG A 66 12.51 -8.39 -2.22
C ARG A 66 11.16 -8.61 -2.90
N LEU A 67 10.61 -9.81 -2.81
CA LEU A 67 9.31 -10.14 -3.39
C LEU A 67 8.20 -9.29 -2.73
N GLY A 68 8.22 -9.18 -1.40
CA GLY A 68 7.30 -8.31 -0.66
C GLY A 68 7.39 -6.85 -1.10
N ALA A 69 8.61 -6.30 -1.20
CA ALA A 69 8.84 -4.93 -1.62
C ALA A 69 8.38 -4.66 -3.06
N THR A 70 8.70 -5.57 -4.00
CA THR A 70 8.25 -5.48 -5.39
C THR A 70 6.73 -5.58 -5.51
N GLY A 71 6.10 -6.47 -4.73
CA GLY A 71 4.65 -6.58 -4.70
C GLY A 71 3.98 -5.31 -4.16
N ILE A 72 4.50 -4.74 -3.06
CA ILE A 72 3.98 -3.46 -2.51
C ILE A 72 4.15 -2.35 -3.55
N PHE A 73 5.30 -2.25 -4.21
CA PHE A 73 5.54 -1.26 -5.25
C PHE A 73 4.47 -1.31 -6.34
N TRP A 74 4.21 -2.49 -6.90
CA TRP A 74 3.18 -2.65 -7.94
C TRP A 74 1.77 -2.42 -7.41
N LEU A 75 1.47 -2.86 -6.19
CA LEU A 75 0.17 -2.62 -5.56
C LEU A 75 -0.09 -1.12 -5.40
N MET A 76 0.91 -0.35 -4.96
CA MET A 76 0.78 1.10 -4.83
C MET A 76 0.59 1.79 -6.19
N ILE A 77 1.22 1.28 -7.26
CA ILE A 77 0.95 1.77 -8.62
C ILE A 77 -0.49 1.46 -9.04
N ILE A 78 -0.99 0.26 -8.74
CA ILE A 78 -2.38 -0.14 -9.05
C ILE A 78 -3.39 0.73 -8.29
N PHE A 79 -3.09 1.17 -7.07
CA PHE A 79 -3.95 2.06 -6.30
C PHE A 79 -3.84 3.53 -6.67
N LEU A 80 -2.75 3.94 -7.34
CA LEU A 80 -2.50 5.34 -7.70
C LEU A 80 -3.68 6.02 -8.42
N PRO A 81 -4.38 5.38 -9.39
CA PRO A 81 -5.55 5.96 -10.04
C PRO A 81 -6.65 6.38 -9.06
N ILE A 82 -6.86 5.64 -7.98
CA ILE A 82 -7.86 5.96 -6.94
C ILE A 82 -7.48 7.29 -6.26
N HIS A 83 -6.20 7.47 -5.91
CA HIS A 83 -5.72 8.70 -5.27
C HIS A 83 -5.74 9.91 -6.19
N VAL A 84 -5.42 9.71 -7.48
CA VAL A 84 -5.50 10.79 -8.48
C VAL A 84 -6.96 11.20 -8.68
N TRP A 85 -7.86 10.25 -8.89
CA TRP A 85 -9.28 10.53 -9.06
C TRP A 85 -9.89 11.26 -7.86
N ASP A 86 -9.55 10.83 -6.64
CA ASP A 86 -10.06 11.41 -5.38
C ASP A 86 -9.72 12.91 -5.24
N VAL A 87 -8.55 13.35 -5.75
CA VAL A 87 -8.14 14.77 -5.74
C VAL A 87 -8.98 15.63 -6.69
N PHE A 88 -9.42 15.06 -7.82
CA PHE A 88 -10.18 15.77 -8.85
C PHE A 88 -11.70 15.54 -8.76
N SER A 89 -12.16 14.79 -7.76
CA SER A 89 -13.59 14.55 -7.53
C SER A 89 -14.24 15.77 -6.87
N ASP A 90 -15.43 16.14 -7.33
CA ASP A 90 -16.30 17.13 -6.67
C ASP A 90 -16.74 16.65 -5.28
N GLN A 91 -16.75 15.33 -5.07
CA GLN A 91 -17.09 14.66 -3.82
C GLN A 91 -16.00 13.62 -3.52
N PRO A 92 -14.85 14.02 -2.93
CA PRO A 92 -13.77 13.10 -2.60
C PRO A 92 -14.26 11.98 -1.66
N ALA A 93 -13.97 10.73 -2.02
CA ALA A 93 -14.30 9.54 -1.25
C ALA A 93 -13.65 9.54 0.14
N ILE A 94 -12.50 10.21 0.31
CA ILE A 94 -11.85 10.39 1.61
C ILE A 94 -12.56 11.41 2.52
N GLY A 95 -13.49 12.19 1.98
CA GLY A 95 -14.34 13.13 2.71
C GLY A 95 -13.97 14.60 2.57
N SER A 96 -12.74 14.94 2.16
CA SER A 96 -12.36 16.33 1.83
C SER A 96 -11.27 16.41 0.78
N THR A 97 -11.28 17.48 0.00
CA THR A 97 -10.24 17.76 -1.01
C THR A 97 -8.86 17.88 -0.37
N GLU A 98 -8.78 18.49 0.81
CA GLU A 98 -7.52 18.63 1.55
C GLU A 98 -6.93 17.27 1.94
N ALA A 99 -7.76 16.34 2.42
CA ALA A 99 -7.31 14.98 2.72
C ALA A 99 -6.88 14.22 1.45
N ALA A 100 -7.58 14.41 0.33
CA ALA A 100 -7.20 13.80 -0.95
C ALA A 100 -5.85 14.34 -1.44
N MET A 101 -5.63 15.65 -1.35
CA MET A 101 -4.38 16.32 -1.71
C MET A 101 -3.20 15.85 -0.87
N ILE A 102 -3.42 15.50 0.41
CA ILE A 102 -2.38 14.93 1.28
C ILE A 102 -2.07 13.47 0.93
N ARG A 103 -3.10 12.68 0.61
CA ARG A 103 -2.94 11.24 0.30
C ARG A 103 -2.15 11.00 -0.97
N LEU A 104 -2.31 11.82 -2.00
CA LEU A 104 -1.64 11.60 -3.28
C LEU A 104 -0.09 11.66 -3.18
N PRO A 105 0.54 12.68 -2.55
CA PRO A 105 1.97 12.69 -2.26
C PRO A 105 2.42 11.51 -1.40
N ILE A 106 1.65 11.14 -0.38
CA ILE A 106 1.94 9.97 0.48
C ILE A 106 2.00 8.69 -0.37
N GLN A 107 1.12 8.55 -1.37
CA GLN A 107 1.15 7.42 -2.29
C GLN A 107 2.47 7.34 -3.06
N PHE A 108 2.98 8.46 -3.58
CA PHE A 108 4.29 8.50 -4.23
C PHE A 108 5.44 8.19 -3.27
N VAL A 109 5.34 8.62 -2.00
CA VAL A 109 6.31 8.24 -0.95
C VAL A 109 6.31 6.72 -0.75
N PHE A 110 5.15 6.07 -0.67
CA PHE A 110 5.09 4.60 -0.54
C PHE A 110 5.66 3.86 -1.75
N ILE A 111 5.39 4.35 -2.96
CA ILE A 111 6.01 3.81 -4.19
C ILE A 111 7.54 3.91 -4.09
N GLY A 112 8.07 5.08 -3.74
CA GLY A 112 9.52 5.31 -3.60
C GLY A 112 10.16 4.47 -2.50
N LEU A 113 9.50 4.35 -1.34
CA LEU A 113 9.96 3.54 -0.21
C LEU A 113 10.00 2.06 -0.58
N ALA A 114 8.95 1.53 -1.21
CA ALA A 114 8.89 0.14 -1.64
C ALA A 114 10.00 -0.19 -2.65
N TRP A 115 10.21 0.70 -3.63
CA TRP A 115 11.30 0.56 -4.60
C TRP A 115 12.69 0.58 -3.93
N GLY A 116 12.94 1.57 -3.06
CA GLY A 116 14.21 1.70 -2.35
C GLY A 116 14.51 0.52 -1.43
N VAL A 117 13.51 0.04 -0.68
CA VAL A 117 13.62 -1.16 0.16
C VAL A 117 13.88 -2.41 -0.69
N GLY A 118 13.22 -2.56 -1.84
CA GLY A 118 13.44 -3.68 -2.76
C GLY A 118 14.85 -3.71 -3.36
N LYS A 119 15.39 -2.54 -3.71
CA LYS A 119 16.80 -2.40 -4.15
C LYS A 119 17.77 -2.79 -3.04
N TYR A 120 17.55 -2.28 -1.82
CA TYR A 120 18.38 -2.62 -0.66
C TYR A 120 18.33 -4.12 -0.31
N ALA A 121 17.16 -4.76 -0.42
CA ALA A 121 17.01 -6.20 -0.22
C ALA A 121 17.77 -7.04 -1.27
N THR A 122 18.12 -6.46 -2.42
CA THR A 122 18.87 -7.14 -3.50
C THR A 122 20.38 -7.02 -3.32
N GLU A 123 20.89 -5.86 -2.91
CA GLU A 123 22.31 -5.52 -3.03
C GLU A 123 23.18 -6.01 -1.86
N LYS A 124 22.60 -6.33 -0.71
CA LYS A 124 23.38 -6.53 0.52
C LYS A 124 23.12 -7.79 1.31
N GLY A 125 22.29 -8.68 0.78
CA GLY A 125 21.98 -9.94 1.45
C GLY A 125 21.48 -9.74 2.88
N LEU A 126 20.16 -9.68 3.06
CA LEU A 126 19.61 -9.85 4.42
C LEU A 126 19.51 -11.34 4.79
N ASP A 127 20.19 -12.21 4.05
CA ASP A 127 20.64 -13.54 4.46
C ASP A 127 21.62 -13.48 5.65
#